data_AF-A0A351IV80-F1
#
_entry.id   AF-A0A351IV80-F1
#
_cell.length_a   1.000
_cell.length_b   1.000
_cell.length_c   1.000
_cell.angle_alpha   90.00
_cell.angle_beta   90.00
_cell.angle_gamma   90.00
#
_symmetry.space_group_name_H-M   'P 1'
#
loop_
_entity.id
_entity.type
_entity.pdbx_description
1 polymer ?
#
loop_
_entity_poly.entity_id
_entity_poly.type
_entity_poly.pdbx_seq_one_letter_code
_entity_poly.pdbx_strand_id
1 'polypeptide(L)' 'MTPEPDGCPTWRPRVHVPQNGQMRIAAVQSAPVFLDRSATVDLVVDRIGQASAGGAELIAFPEVFIPGYPVWIDLTNAA' A
#
# COMPACT_ATOMS: atom_id res chain seq x y z
N MET A 1 -6.60 27.30 -7.65
CA MET A 1 -5.66 26.68 -8.60
C MET A 1 -4.86 27.81 -9.21
N THR A 2 -3.78 28.22 -8.55
CA THR A 2 -2.83 29.20 -9.11
C THR A 2 -1.73 28.40 -9.80
N PRO A 3 -1.32 28.78 -11.03
CA PRO A 3 -0.21 28.13 -11.68
C PRO A 3 1.10 28.59 -11.01
N GLU A 4 1.89 27.63 -10.53
CA GLU A 4 3.29 27.86 -10.15
C GLU A 4 4.14 28.04 -11.43
N PRO A 5 5.21 28.83 -11.39
CA PRO A 5 5.95 29.28 -12.58
C PRO A 5 6.70 28.19 -13.35
N ASP A 6 6.89 26.99 -12.79
CA ASP A 6 7.90 26.05 -13.31
C ASP A 6 7.33 24.74 -13.87
N GLY A 7 5.99 24.56 -13.87
CA GLY A 7 5.33 23.40 -14.47
C GLY A 7 5.63 22.02 -13.83
N CYS A 8 6.51 21.96 -12.82
CA CYS A 8 6.82 20.74 -12.11
C CYS A 8 5.71 20.46 -11.07
N PRO A 9 4.96 19.36 -11.17
CA PRO A 9 3.96 19.03 -10.17
C PRO A 9 4.66 18.71 -8.85
N THR A 10 4.65 19.66 -7.91
CA THR A 10 5.10 19.38 -6.55
C THR A 10 4.09 18.43 -5.93
N TRP A 11 4.48 17.17 -5.75
CA TRP A 11 3.68 16.24 -4.98
C TRP A 11 3.61 16.75 -3.54
N ARG A 12 2.44 17.26 -3.16
CA ARG A 12 2.14 17.60 -1.77
C ARG A 12 1.29 16.48 -1.21
N PRO A 13 1.82 15.61 -0.33
CA PRO A 13 0.99 14.64 0.34
C PRO A 13 -0.07 15.41 1.11
N ARG A 14 -1.34 15.17 0.78
CA ARG A 14 -2.43 15.55 1.66
C ARG A 14 -2.39 14.61 2.84
N VAL A 15 -1.62 14.97 3.86
CA VAL A 15 -1.70 14.32 5.15
C VAL A 15 -3.07 14.67 5.73
N HIS A 16 -3.98 13.70 5.75
CA HIS A 16 -5.22 13.85 6.47
C HIS A 16 -4.91 13.77 7.97
N VAL A 17 -5.13 14.88 8.68
CA VAL A 17 -5.08 14.89 10.15
C VAL A 17 -6.53 14.75 10.62
N PRO A 18 -6.90 13.65 11.30
CA PRO A 18 -8.27 13.46 11.75
C PRO A 18 -8.68 14.55 12.73
N GLN A 19 -9.85 15.15 12.53
CA GLN A 19 -10.30 16.33 13.26
C GLN A 19 -10.57 16.10 14.76
N ASN A 20 -10.77 14.84 15.15
CA ASN A 20 -11.04 14.40 16.52
C ASN A 20 -9.85 13.63 17.14
N GLY A 21 -8.69 13.63 16.47
CA GLY A 21 -7.48 12.92 16.92
C GLY A 21 -7.51 11.40 16.78
N GLN A 22 -8.58 10.81 16.21
CA GLN A 22 -8.71 9.37 16.01
C GLN A 22 -8.58 9.02 14.53
N MET A 23 -7.63 8.16 14.19
CA MET A 23 -7.44 7.65 12.83
C MET A 23 -7.90 6.20 12.74
N ARG A 24 -8.70 5.86 11.73
CA ARG A 24 -8.99 4.45 11.43
C ARG A 24 -7.94 3.90 10.48
N ILE A 25 -7.32 2.78 10.84
CA ILE A 25 -6.29 2.13 10.04
C ILE A 25 -6.66 0.69 9.70
N ALA A 26 -6.11 0.16 8.61
CA ALA A 26 -6.23 -1.23 8.20
C ALA A 26 -4.84 -1.88 8.08
N ALA A 27 -4.64 -3.00 8.75
CA ALA A 27 -3.46 -3.85 8.58
C ALA A 27 -3.87 -5.08 7.77
N VAL A 28 -3.25 -5.30 6.61
CA VAL A 28 -3.60 -6.42 5.74
C VAL A 28 -2.83 -7.66 6.16
N GLN A 29 -3.57 -8.72 6.50
CA GLN A 29 -3.05 -10.06 6.67
C GLN A 29 -3.61 -10.93 5.55
N SER A 30 -2.82 -11.15 4.50
CA SER A 30 -3.19 -11.96 3.34
C SER A 30 -1.93 -12.55 2.73
N ALA A 31 -2.08 -13.64 1.98
CA ALA A 31 -1.02 -14.16 1.13
C ALA A 31 -1.05 -13.43 -0.23
N PRO A 32 0.10 -13.20 -0.87
CA PRO A 32 0.14 -12.75 -2.25
C PRO A 32 -0.24 -13.88 -3.21
N VAL A 33 -0.51 -13.54 -4.47
CA VAL A 33 -0.57 -14.56 -5.52
C VAL A 33 0.87 -14.89 -5.87
N PHE A 34 1.36 -15.99 -5.31
CA PHE A 34 2.80 -16.29 -5.25
C PHE A 34 3.44 -16.27 -6.64
N LEU A 35 4.46 -15.41 -6.79
CA LEU A 35 5.21 -15.19 -8.03
C LEU A 35 4.38 -14.68 -9.23
N ASP A 36 3.14 -14.25 -9.00
CA ASP A 36 2.32 -13.54 -9.98
C ASP A 36 2.17 -12.08 -9.55
N ARG A 37 2.91 -11.20 -10.24
CA ARG A 37 2.90 -9.76 -9.98
C ARG A 37 1.54 -9.14 -10.27
N SER A 38 0.96 -9.46 -11.43
CA SER A 38 -0.27 -8.81 -11.87
C SER A 38 -1.43 -9.21 -10.97
N ALA A 39 -1.59 -10.51 -10.69
CA ALA A 39 -2.64 -10.98 -9.81
C ALA A 39 -2.48 -10.49 -8.36
N THR A 40 -1.25 -10.32 -7.88
CA THR A 40 -1.01 -9.72 -6.55
C THR A 40 -1.33 -8.22 -6.53
N VAL A 41 -1.06 -7.48 -7.61
CA VAL A 41 -1.48 -6.07 -7.75
C VAL A 41 -3.00 -5.96 -7.71
N ASP A 42 -3.72 -6.83 -8.43
CA ASP A 42 -5.18 -6.85 -8.43
C ASP A 42 -5.74 -7.11 -7.01
N LEU A 43 -5.12 -8.04 -6.27
CA LEU A 43 -5.45 -8.30 -4.87
C LEU A 43 -5.21 -7.05 -3.99
N VAL A 44 -4.10 -6.35 -4.17
CA VAL A 44 -3.79 -5.11 -3.43
C VAL A 44 -4.86 -4.03 -3.68
N VAL A 45 -5.27 -3.85 -4.94
CA VAL A 45 -6.33 -2.89 -5.30
C VAL A 45 -7.66 -3.26 -4.65
N ASP A 46 -8.04 -4.54 -4.65
CA ASP A 46 -9.23 -5.04 -3.95
C ASP A 46 -9.15 -4.75 -2.44
N ARG A 47 -8.01 -5.04 -1.79
CA ARG A 47 -7.82 -4.77 -0.35
C ARG A 47 -7.90 -3.27 -0.01
N ILE A 48 -7.36 -2.40 -0.86
CA ILE A 48 -7.49 -0.95 -0.71
C ILE A 48 -8.97 -0.55 -0.77
N GLY A 49 -9.74 -1.10 -1.72
CA GLY A 49 -11.17 -0.89 -1.83
C GLY A 49 -11.93 -1.31 -0.56
N GLN A 50 -11.61 -2.49 -0.03
CA GLN A 50 -12.22 -3.00 1.22
C GLN A 50 -11.87 -2.12 2.43
N ALA A 51 -10.62 -1.71 2.58
CA ALA A 51 -10.20 -0.83 3.67
C ALA A 51 -10.88 0.53 3.59
N SER A 52 -10.99 1.10 2.38
CA SER A 52 -11.70 2.34 2.12
C SER A 52 -13.19 2.23 2.46
N ALA A 53 -13.86 1.13 2.06
CA ALA A 53 -15.25 0.87 2.43
C ALA A 53 -15.45 0.73 3.95
N GLY A 54 -14.42 0.24 4.66
CA GLY A 54 -14.36 0.23 6.11
C GLY A 54 -14.05 1.58 6.76
N GLY A 55 -13.80 2.63 5.97
CA GLY A 55 -13.45 3.97 6.47
C GLY A 55 -12.00 4.10 6.95
N ALA A 56 -11.09 3.23 6.53
CA ALA A 56 -9.68 3.36 6.86
C ALA A 56 -9.03 4.53 6.09
N GLU A 57 -8.22 5.31 6.80
CA GLU A 57 -7.46 6.44 6.29
C GLU A 57 -6.01 6.07 5.96
N LEU A 58 -5.55 4.95 6.52
CA LEU A 58 -4.25 4.33 6.24
C LEU A 58 -4.43 2.82 6.12
N ILE A 59 -3.76 2.24 5.13
CA ILE A 59 -3.67 0.79 4.93
C ILE A 59 -2.20 0.39 4.82
N ALA A 60 -1.82 -0.69 5.51
CA ALA A 60 -0.48 -1.26 5.47
C ALA A 60 -0.52 -2.71 4.98
N PHE A 61 0.50 -3.09 4.20
CA PHE A 61 0.69 -4.44 3.66
C PHE A 61 1.95 -5.09 4.27
N PRO A 62 2.06 -6.43 4.23
CA PRO A 62 3.28 -7.12 4.61
C PRO A 62 4.50 -6.67 3.78
N GLU A 63 5.69 -6.91 4.32
CA GLU A 63 6.93 -6.61 3.62
C GLU A 63 7.07 -7.45 2.33
N VAL A 64 7.59 -6.83 1.26
CA VAL A 64 7.83 -7.48 -0.05
C VAL A 64 6.59 -8.21 -0.58
N PHE A 65 5.39 -7.65 -0.36
CA PHE A 65 4.14 -8.34 -0.67
C PHE A 65 3.93 -8.61 -2.17
N ILE A 66 4.44 -7.77 -3.07
CA ILE A 66 4.27 -7.92 -4.53
C ILE A 66 5.57 -8.42 -5.19
N PRO A 67 5.62 -9.61 -5.82
CA PRO A 67 4.61 -10.69 -5.89
C PRO A 67 4.71 -11.71 -4.73
N GLY A 68 5.44 -11.35 -3.68
CA GLY A 68 5.66 -12.18 -2.50
C GLY A 68 7.13 -12.22 -2.12
N TYR A 69 7.36 -12.42 -0.82
CA TYR A 69 8.70 -12.44 -0.26
C TYR A 69 9.53 -13.60 -0.84
N PRO A 70 10.79 -13.35 -1.26
CA PRO A 70 11.66 -14.35 -1.87
C PRO A 70 12.24 -15.31 -0.82
N VAL A 71 11.39 -16.17 -0.26
CA VAL A 71 11.71 -17.06 0.87
C VAL A 71 12.93 -17.97 0.62
N TRP A 72 13.25 -18.24 -0.65
CA TRP A 72 14.42 -19.03 -1.02
C TRP A 72 15.73 -18.37 -0.59
N ILE A 73 15.83 -17.04 -0.53
CA ILE A 73 17.06 -16.35 -0.09
C ILE A 73 17.43 -16.79 1.33
N ASP A 74 16.44 -16.86 2.22
CA ASP A 74 16.63 -17.24 3.62
C ASP A 74 16.85 -18.75 3.78
N LEU A 75 16.17 -19.57 2.97
CA LEU A 75 16.20 -21.02 3.08
C LEU A 75 17.42 -21.67 2.43
N THR A 76 18.00 -21.04 1.39
CA THR A 76 19.11 -21.62 0.62
C THR A 76 20.45 -20.94 0.87
N ASN A 77 20.51 -19.94 1.75
CA ASN A 77 21.70 -19.10 1.95
C ASN A 77 22.24 -18.55 0.61
N ALA A 78 21.33 -18.10 -0.25
CA ALA A 78 21.65 -17.58 -1.59
C ALA A 78 21.99 -16.09 -1.60
N ALA A 79 22.19 -15.49 -0.41
CA ALA A 79 22.57 -14.10 -0.22
C ALA A 79 24.06 -13.85 -0.51
#